data_AF-A0A812QVZ6-F1
#
_entry.id   AF-A0A812QVZ6-F1
#
_cell.length_a   1.000
_cell.length_b   1.000
_cell.length_c   1.000
_cell.angle_alpha   90.00
_cell.angle_beta   90.00
_cell.angle_gamma   90.00
#
_symmetry.space_group_name_H-M   'P 1'
#
loop_
_entity.id
_entity.type
_entity.pdbx_description
1 polymer ?
#
loop_
_entity_poly.entity_id
_entity_poly.type
_entity_poly.pdbx_seq_one_letter_code
_entity_poly.pdbx_strand_id
1 'polypeptide(L)'
;MDPDEPAPSLKNDLKAPIEVREGQGWRVLYPGRSLVLDGTEAMVRLREFPAAVGRCPASAGLLASKHFGLWSVEAVQQDQEEDRAVSFEAQRRRAGRERQENEVEEAVLRKSDHKLSDSALSAFLLIIAIVSTFFLTLFAASAASSPRAEDVTEAEALEIGAIALVLWSCLSFSRVAFCNSVTTGCITRSIDLSICVGFFSFVAFTVHLAMLGFWQISLIMWSLSLFCCGSLLWRGWRGRFKVGPSNVLPPIQNGERTWNEARQEVLQRTIVFEGSVLEGPGRPCVCSWPGKYEGAWDALVASSREGQVSAAVVFLPDGTADFGKHDPIPSQEGLSGQCWCTPLYGEEKPWGCRWWSKWIANIEKAVAYRAELHVYFFEDAVGRGKVQSFGTAGVENLRRESLNDQRKEFMKSKQFERHLRAGLEEVLKDPRHDGSSRYSREVNRLFLAWLPQGDREFLEVSEGLGNSQKAEVAWLERKGYPYTERDVPSWLAAKGSEVNLAPPALPSA
;
A
#
# COMPACT_ATOMS: atom_id res chain seq x y z
N MET A 1 51.69 42.54 -3.62
CA MET A 1 51.13 41.29 -3.08
C MET A 1 52.29 40.37 -2.86
N ASP A 2 52.42 39.88 -1.64
CA ASP A 2 53.39 38.83 -1.33
C ASP A 2 53.00 37.61 -2.18
N PRO A 3 53.89 37.06 -3.03
CA PRO A 3 53.56 35.89 -3.87
C PRO A 3 53.17 34.66 -3.05
N ASP A 4 53.43 34.66 -1.74
CA ASP A 4 53.10 33.56 -0.83
C ASP A 4 51.74 33.74 -0.12
N GLU A 5 51.04 34.87 -0.28
CA GLU A 5 49.74 35.06 0.35
C GLU A 5 48.65 34.27 -0.41
N PRO A 6 47.93 33.34 0.26
CA PRO A 6 46.93 32.52 -0.41
C PRO A 6 45.81 33.38 -0.99
N ALA A 7 45.41 33.11 -2.23
CA ALA A 7 44.35 33.84 -2.90
C ALA A 7 43.05 33.83 -2.05
N PRO A 8 42.33 34.96 -1.95
CA PRO A 8 41.03 35.02 -1.29
C PRO A 8 40.11 33.92 -1.80
N SER A 9 39.51 33.16 -0.89
CA SER A 9 38.73 31.99 -1.24
C SER A 9 37.57 31.80 -0.28
N LEU A 10 36.42 31.39 -0.83
CA LEU A 10 35.20 31.09 -0.11
C LEU A 10 34.86 29.61 -0.29
N LYS A 11 34.68 28.89 0.80
CA LYS A 11 34.13 27.54 0.83
C LYS A 11 32.67 27.56 1.26
N ASN A 12 31.80 26.91 0.49
CA ASN A 12 30.44 26.62 0.93
C ASN A 12 30.47 25.37 1.83
N ASP A 13 30.51 25.60 3.14
CA ASP A 13 30.42 24.56 4.17
C ASP A 13 29.00 24.31 4.68
N LEU A 14 28.00 24.93 4.04
CA LEU A 14 26.58 24.66 4.26
C LEU A 14 26.12 23.46 3.41
N LYS A 15 24.99 22.87 3.78
CA LYS A 15 24.29 21.82 3.01
C LYS A 15 23.40 22.41 1.90
N ALA A 16 23.20 23.72 1.89
CA ALA A 16 22.41 24.43 0.89
C ALA A 16 23.30 24.97 -0.24
N PRO A 17 22.83 24.99 -1.50
CA PRO A 17 23.43 25.82 -2.53
C PRO A 17 23.35 27.30 -2.14
N ILE A 18 24.47 28.01 -2.29
CA ILE A 18 24.54 29.46 -2.12
C ILE A 18 24.85 30.13 -3.46
N GLU A 19 24.53 31.42 -3.56
CA GLU A 19 24.95 32.26 -4.67
C GLU A 19 25.98 33.26 -4.17
N VAL A 20 27.09 33.40 -4.90
CA VAL A 20 28.19 34.31 -4.63
C VAL A 20 28.23 35.35 -5.74
N ARG A 21 28.34 36.63 -5.39
CA ARG A 21 28.41 37.70 -6.39
C ARG A 21 29.81 37.79 -6.99
N GLU A 22 29.93 37.63 -8.30
CA GLU A 22 31.15 37.83 -9.08
C GLU A 22 30.90 38.93 -10.12
N GLY A 23 31.54 40.10 -9.94
CA GLY A 23 31.31 41.27 -10.79
C GLY A 23 29.85 41.72 -10.80
N GLN A 24 29.20 41.66 -11.97
CA GLN A 24 27.79 42.04 -12.16
C GLN A 24 26.81 40.86 -11.98
N GLY A 25 27.31 39.64 -11.85
CA GLY A 25 26.49 38.42 -11.83
C GLY A 25 26.50 37.69 -10.49
N TRP A 26 25.57 36.73 -10.36
CA TRP A 26 25.55 35.76 -9.27
C TRP A 26 25.96 34.39 -9.81
N ARG A 27 26.90 33.75 -9.11
CA ARG A 27 27.39 32.41 -9.42
C ARG A 27 27.02 31.44 -8.31
N VAL A 28 26.58 30.26 -8.69
CA VAL A 28 26.17 29.20 -7.76
C VAL A 28 27.41 28.51 -7.20
N LEU A 29 27.50 28.39 -5.88
CA LEU A 29 28.50 27.59 -5.19
C LEU A 29 27.79 26.45 -4.44
N TYR A 30 27.96 25.23 -4.92
CA TYR A 30 27.33 24.03 -4.33
C TYR A 30 28.04 23.59 -3.04
N PRO A 31 27.36 22.80 -2.18
CA PRO A 31 27.91 22.28 -0.95
C PRO A 31 29.30 21.64 -1.12
N GLY A 32 30.20 21.91 -0.17
CA GLY A 32 31.55 21.37 -0.14
C GLY A 32 32.54 22.00 -1.13
N ARG A 33 32.08 22.84 -2.06
CA ARG A 33 32.93 23.47 -3.08
C ARG A 33 33.53 24.78 -2.60
N SER A 34 34.65 25.13 -3.20
CA SER A 34 35.35 26.40 -2.97
C SER A 34 35.40 27.25 -4.23
N LEU A 35 35.45 28.57 -4.04
CA LEU A 35 35.51 29.59 -5.08
C LEU A 35 36.63 30.58 -4.76
N VAL A 36 37.49 30.86 -5.73
CA VAL A 36 38.48 31.94 -5.61
C VAL A 36 37.77 33.26 -5.89
N LEU A 37 38.01 34.27 -5.06
CA LEU A 37 37.33 35.55 -5.12
C LEU A 37 38.21 36.59 -5.83
N ASP A 38 37.67 37.23 -6.87
CA ASP A 38 38.38 38.24 -7.66
C ASP A 38 38.21 39.68 -7.13
N GLY A 39 37.41 39.87 -6.08
CA GLY A 39 37.05 41.19 -5.53
C GLY A 39 37.55 41.43 -4.11
N THR A 40 37.43 42.66 -3.63
CA THR A 40 37.77 43.05 -2.25
C THR A 40 36.67 42.72 -1.23
N GLU A 41 35.46 42.43 -1.70
CA GLU A 41 34.30 42.07 -0.88
C GLU A 41 33.59 40.86 -1.50
N ALA A 42 33.28 39.87 -0.67
CA ALA A 42 32.43 38.75 -1.01
C ALA A 42 30.99 39.05 -0.57
N MET A 43 30.04 38.89 -1.50
CA MET A 43 28.60 38.90 -1.19
C MET A 43 28.02 37.52 -1.43
N VAL A 44 27.24 37.02 -0.49
CA VAL A 44 26.62 35.70 -0.54
C VAL A 44 25.13 35.77 -0.22
N ARG A 45 24.34 34.85 -0.76
CA ARG A 45 22.95 34.64 -0.37
C ARG A 45 22.56 33.17 -0.48
N LEU A 46 21.55 32.76 0.26
CA LEU A 46 20.96 31.43 0.08
C LEU A 46 20.19 31.40 -1.23
N ARG A 47 20.33 30.32 -2.00
CA ARG A 47 19.63 30.22 -3.28
C ARG A 47 18.11 30.06 -3.15
N GLU A 48 17.65 29.41 -2.08
CA GLU A 48 16.22 29.29 -1.77
C GLU A 48 15.63 30.59 -1.17
N PHE A 49 16.46 31.44 -0.56
CA PHE A 49 16.03 32.67 0.09
C PHE A 49 16.90 33.86 -0.34
N PRO A 50 16.71 34.38 -1.57
CA PRO A 50 17.59 35.38 -2.15
C PRO A 50 17.49 36.77 -1.49
N ALA A 51 16.51 36.98 -0.60
CA ALA A 51 16.31 38.22 0.13
C ALA A 51 17.38 38.46 1.22
N ALA A 52 17.91 37.40 1.84
CA ALA A 52 18.96 37.51 2.84
C ALA A 52 20.34 37.51 2.19
N VAL A 53 21.10 38.61 2.35
CA VAL A 53 22.42 38.79 1.75
C VAL A 53 23.47 39.03 2.84
N GLY A 54 24.49 38.18 2.87
CA GLY A 54 25.68 38.33 3.70
C GLY A 54 26.80 39.06 2.96
N ARG A 55 27.62 39.82 3.70
CA ARG A 55 28.81 40.50 3.16
C ARG A 55 30.02 40.28 4.05
N CYS A 56 31.19 40.13 3.45
CA CYS A 56 32.46 39.96 4.16
C CYS A 56 33.60 40.52 3.31
N PRO A 57 34.59 41.25 3.88
CA PRO A 57 35.83 41.54 3.19
C PRO A 57 36.48 40.25 2.66
N ALA A 58 36.96 40.27 1.42
CA ALA A 58 37.57 39.09 0.83
C ALA A 58 38.88 38.75 1.56
N SER A 59 38.95 37.54 2.09
CA SER A 59 40.15 36.99 2.73
C SER A 59 40.36 35.53 2.31
N ALA A 60 41.53 34.98 2.59
CA ALA A 60 41.76 33.55 2.41
C ALA A 60 40.92 32.74 3.41
N GLY A 61 40.34 31.62 2.94
CA GLY A 61 39.69 30.63 3.82
C GLY A 61 38.35 31.05 4.40
N LEU A 62 37.58 31.91 3.72
CA LEU A 62 36.22 32.25 4.13
C LEU A 62 35.33 31.00 4.13
N LEU A 63 34.53 30.88 5.17
CA LEU A 63 33.49 29.86 5.36
C LEU A 63 32.12 30.55 5.37
N ALA A 64 31.21 30.06 4.53
CA ALA A 64 29.84 30.57 4.43
C ALA A 64 29.14 30.55 5.80
N SER A 65 29.32 29.49 6.59
CA SER A 65 28.66 29.34 7.90
C SER A 65 29.20 30.26 9.01
N LYS A 66 30.29 31.02 8.80
CA LYS A 66 30.96 31.78 9.88
C LYS A 66 31.22 33.25 9.60
N HIS A 67 31.56 33.61 8.37
CA HIS A 67 32.23 34.90 8.12
C HIS A 67 31.32 36.03 7.62
N PHE A 68 30.04 35.77 7.40
CA PHE A 68 29.11 36.73 6.78
C PHE A 68 28.09 37.31 7.79
N GLY A 69 28.48 37.40 9.06
CA GLY A 69 27.70 38.05 10.12
C GLY A 69 26.37 37.35 10.39
N LEU A 70 25.28 38.13 10.50
CA LEU A 70 23.94 37.62 10.79
C LEU A 70 23.47 36.59 9.75
N TRP A 71 23.81 36.79 8.48
CA TRP A 71 23.45 35.86 7.41
C TRP A 71 24.01 34.45 7.66
N SER A 72 25.24 34.34 8.17
CA SER A 72 25.84 33.03 8.47
C SER A 72 25.03 32.28 9.54
N VAL A 73 24.53 32.99 10.55
CA VAL A 73 23.69 32.42 11.61
C VAL A 73 22.34 31.96 11.04
N GLU A 74 21.68 32.81 10.26
CA GLU A 74 20.41 32.49 9.60
C GLU A 74 20.53 31.30 8.64
N ALA A 75 21.63 31.24 7.88
CA ALA A 75 21.90 30.16 6.94
C ALA A 75 22.13 28.82 7.64
N VAL A 76 22.88 28.81 8.74
CA VAL A 76 23.05 27.61 9.58
C VAL A 76 21.74 27.18 10.21
N GLN A 77 20.93 28.14 10.70
CA GLN A 77 19.62 27.84 11.26
C GLN A 77 18.70 27.20 10.22
N GLN A 78 18.66 27.71 8.99
CA GLN A 78 17.89 27.12 7.88
C GLN A 78 18.34 25.70 7.53
N ASP A 79 19.64 25.42 7.57
CA ASP A 79 20.16 24.05 7.42
C ASP A 79 19.69 23.12 8.54
N GLN A 80 19.67 23.59 9.78
CA GLN A 80 19.17 22.81 10.92
C GLN A 80 17.65 22.62 10.89
N GLU A 81 16.89 23.60 10.41
CA GLU A 81 15.45 23.48 10.19
C GLU A 81 15.14 22.45 9.10
N GLU A 82 15.92 22.43 8.01
CA GLU A 82 15.84 21.40 6.99
C GLU A 82 16.06 20.00 7.55
N ASP A 83 17.17 19.81 8.25
CA ASP A 83 17.55 18.50 8.79
C ASP A 83 16.46 17.98 9.74
N ARG A 84 15.86 18.88 10.54
CA ARG A 84 14.72 18.55 11.40
C ARG A 84 13.50 18.15 10.60
N ALA A 85 13.12 18.90 9.57
CA ALA A 85 11.96 18.61 8.73
C ALA A 85 12.12 17.26 7.99
N VAL A 86 13.32 16.99 7.47
CA VAL A 86 13.67 15.73 6.80
C VAL A 86 13.64 14.56 7.79
N SER A 87 14.25 14.72 8.97
CA SER A 87 14.26 13.67 10.01
C SER A 87 12.85 13.32 10.47
N PHE A 88 12.02 14.34 10.70
CA PHE A 88 10.62 14.16 11.08
C PHE A 88 9.82 13.43 9.98
N GLU A 89 10.00 13.80 8.71
CA GLU A 89 9.34 13.11 7.61
C GLU A 89 9.81 11.65 7.47
N ALA A 90 11.10 11.40 7.61
CA ALA A 90 11.65 10.05 7.56
C ALA A 90 11.07 9.16 8.67
N GLN A 91 10.94 9.69 9.89
CA GLN A 91 10.29 9.00 11.01
C GLN A 91 8.81 8.71 10.70
N ARG A 92 8.08 9.69 10.17
CA ARG A 92 6.66 9.53 9.80
C ARG A 92 6.46 8.45 8.75
N ARG A 93 7.26 8.45 7.67
CA ARG A 93 7.22 7.43 6.61
C ARG A 93 7.59 6.05 7.13
N ARG A 94 8.57 5.96 8.04
CA ARG A 94 8.93 4.70 8.68
C ARG A 94 7.77 4.15 9.50
N ALA A 95 7.15 4.97 10.34
CA ALA A 95 5.98 4.58 11.13
C ALA A 95 4.80 4.17 10.24
N GLY A 96 4.60 4.85 9.10
CA GLY A 96 3.59 4.46 8.10
C GLY A 96 3.84 3.08 7.50
N ARG A 97 5.09 2.80 7.10
CA ARG A 97 5.49 1.47 6.59
C ARG A 97 5.36 0.37 7.66
N GLU A 98 5.81 0.63 8.88
CA GLU A 98 5.69 -0.33 9.99
C GLU A 98 4.22 -0.66 10.28
N ARG A 99 3.31 0.33 10.25
CA ARG A 99 1.86 0.07 10.37
C ARG A 99 1.33 -0.80 9.23
N GLN A 100 1.70 -0.50 7.99
CA GLN A 100 1.29 -1.32 6.84
C GLN A 100 1.83 -2.75 6.94
N GLU A 101 3.09 -2.94 7.34
CA GLU A 101 3.70 -4.26 7.52
C GLU A 101 3.01 -5.05 8.63
N ASN A 102 2.71 -4.42 9.77
CA ASN A 102 1.97 -5.05 10.86
C ASN A 102 0.55 -5.47 10.42
N GLU A 103 -0.15 -4.63 9.66
CA GLU A 103 -1.47 -4.98 9.10
C GLU A 103 -1.40 -6.16 8.11
N VAL A 104 -0.33 -6.25 7.32
CA VAL A 104 -0.09 -7.40 6.43
C VAL A 104 0.16 -8.66 7.25
N GLU A 105 1.00 -8.58 8.27
CA GLU A 105 1.27 -9.70 9.17
C GLU A 105 -0.01 -10.20 9.86
N GLU A 106 -0.82 -9.28 10.42
CA GLU A 106 -2.12 -9.64 11.01
C GLU A 106 -3.06 -10.29 9.99
N ALA A 107 -3.12 -9.77 8.76
CA ALA A 107 -3.95 -10.36 7.71
C ALA A 107 -3.50 -11.78 7.33
N VAL A 108 -2.18 -12.04 7.36
CA VAL A 108 -1.62 -13.38 7.13
C VAL A 108 -1.93 -14.33 8.27
N LEU A 109 -1.84 -13.87 9.52
CA LEU A 109 -2.21 -14.67 10.69
C LEU A 109 -3.69 -15.03 10.66
N ARG A 110 -4.59 -14.07 10.40
CA ARG A 110 -6.04 -14.33 10.27
C ARG A 110 -6.35 -15.34 9.16
N LYS A 111 -5.69 -15.25 8.00
CA LYS A 111 -5.86 -16.23 6.91
C LYS A 111 -5.36 -17.62 7.29
N SER A 112 -4.29 -17.69 8.08
CA SER A 112 -3.73 -18.95 8.57
C SER A 112 -4.66 -19.61 9.59
N ASP A 113 -5.25 -18.82 10.50
CA ASP A 113 -6.23 -19.29 11.48
C ASP A 113 -7.51 -19.80 10.80
N HIS A 114 -8.01 -19.09 9.78
CA HIS A 114 -9.14 -19.57 8.98
C HIS A 114 -8.85 -20.91 8.30
N LYS A 115 -7.65 -21.10 7.72
CA LYS A 115 -7.25 -22.39 7.12
C LYS A 115 -7.14 -23.51 8.15
N LEU A 116 -6.64 -23.20 9.36
CA LEU A 116 -6.56 -24.16 10.46
C LEU A 116 -7.95 -24.55 10.96
N SER A 117 -8.87 -23.58 11.09
CA SER A 117 -10.27 -23.82 11.45
C SER A 117 -10.99 -24.67 10.41
N ASP A 118 -10.84 -24.37 9.11
CA ASP A 118 -11.46 -25.15 8.04
C ASP A 118 -10.92 -26.59 8.00
N SER A 119 -9.62 -26.75 8.28
CA SER A 119 -8.98 -28.07 8.38
C SER A 119 -9.46 -28.83 9.62
N ALA A 120 -9.58 -28.15 10.76
CA ALA A 120 -10.06 -28.74 12.01
C ALA A 120 -11.55 -29.15 11.91
N LEU A 121 -12.39 -28.30 11.31
CA LEU A 121 -13.80 -28.61 11.04
C LEU A 121 -13.93 -29.81 10.09
N SER A 122 -13.11 -29.84 9.03
CA SER A 122 -13.08 -30.98 8.10
C SER A 122 -12.66 -32.28 8.80
N ALA A 123 -11.65 -32.21 9.67
CA ALA A 123 -11.21 -33.35 10.47
C ALA A 123 -12.30 -33.78 11.47
N PHE A 124 -12.97 -32.85 12.13
CA PHE A 124 -14.05 -33.11 13.07
C PHE A 124 -15.27 -33.76 12.40
N LEU A 125 -15.70 -33.25 11.24
CA LEU A 125 -16.78 -33.84 10.45
C LEU A 125 -16.43 -35.26 9.97
N LEU A 126 -15.15 -35.50 9.64
CA LEU A 126 -14.68 -36.83 9.29
C LEU A 126 -14.72 -37.79 10.50
N ILE A 127 -14.33 -37.32 11.69
CA ILE A 127 -14.43 -38.10 12.94
C ILE A 127 -15.90 -38.45 13.23
N ILE A 128 -16.82 -37.48 13.14
CA ILE A 128 -18.26 -37.75 13.31
C ILE A 128 -18.73 -38.81 12.32
N ALA A 129 -18.37 -38.70 11.05
CA ALA A 129 -18.77 -39.67 10.03
C ALA A 129 -18.27 -41.09 10.36
N ILE A 130 -17.02 -41.21 10.84
CA ILE A 130 -16.44 -42.50 11.27
C ILE A 130 -17.20 -43.07 12.48
N VAL A 131 -17.45 -42.25 13.49
CA VAL A 131 -18.16 -42.65 14.72
C VAL A 131 -19.62 -43.02 14.45
N SER A 132 -20.33 -42.26 13.63
CA SER A 132 -21.71 -42.60 13.23
C SER A 132 -21.78 -43.90 12.45
N THR A 133 -20.82 -44.13 11.54
CA THR A 133 -20.72 -45.42 10.81
C THR A 133 -20.50 -46.57 11.78
N PHE A 134 -19.67 -46.39 12.80
CA PHE A 134 -19.45 -47.39 13.85
C PHE A 134 -20.73 -47.74 14.63
N PHE A 135 -21.45 -46.74 15.15
CA PHE A 135 -22.68 -47.00 15.90
C PHE A 135 -23.75 -47.68 15.05
N LEU A 136 -23.85 -47.34 13.76
CA LEU A 136 -24.75 -48.01 12.84
C LEU A 136 -24.36 -49.48 12.62
N THR A 137 -23.07 -49.80 12.53
CA THR A 137 -22.60 -51.19 12.40
C THR A 137 -22.86 -52.00 13.66
N LEU A 138 -22.63 -51.43 14.86
CA LEU A 138 -22.95 -52.09 16.12
C LEU A 138 -24.46 -52.33 16.24
N PHE A 139 -25.28 -51.31 15.96
CA PHE A 139 -26.73 -51.43 16.00
C PHE A 139 -27.25 -52.52 15.05
N ALA A 140 -26.71 -52.59 13.83
CA ALA A 140 -27.06 -53.64 12.88
C ALA A 140 -26.64 -55.04 13.38
N ALA A 141 -25.47 -55.16 14.00
CA ALA A 141 -25.00 -56.42 14.59
C ALA A 141 -25.89 -56.87 15.76
N SER A 142 -26.21 -55.95 16.69
CA SER A 142 -27.10 -56.21 17.83
C SER A 142 -28.55 -56.50 17.41
N ALA A 143 -29.02 -55.93 16.31
CA ALA A 143 -30.33 -56.24 15.76
C ALA A 143 -30.37 -57.63 15.07
N ALA A 144 -29.23 -58.11 14.58
CA ALA A 144 -29.11 -59.43 13.96
C ALA A 144 -28.98 -60.57 14.98
N SER A 145 -28.50 -60.29 16.19
CA SER A 145 -28.47 -61.25 17.31
C SER A 145 -29.86 -61.42 17.93
N SER A 146 -30.75 -62.12 17.23
CA SER A 146 -32.04 -62.56 17.75
C SER A 146 -31.85 -63.67 18.81
N PRO A 147 -32.61 -63.67 19.93
CA PRO A 147 -32.30 -64.43 21.15
C PRO A 147 -32.68 -65.92 21.10
N ARG A 148 -32.37 -66.64 20.02
CA ARG A 148 -32.73 -68.07 19.88
C ARG A 148 -31.57 -69.07 19.86
N ALA A 149 -30.35 -68.63 20.13
CA ALA A 149 -29.20 -69.53 20.27
C ALA A 149 -28.85 -69.71 21.75
N GLU A 150 -28.89 -70.95 22.24
CA GLU A 150 -28.50 -71.32 23.61
C GLU A 150 -26.97 -71.31 23.84
N ASP A 151 -26.17 -70.98 22.83
CA ASP A 151 -24.71 -70.88 22.91
C ASP A 151 -24.24 -69.41 22.93
N VAL A 152 -24.05 -68.89 24.14
CA VAL A 152 -23.67 -67.48 24.44
C VAL A 152 -22.26 -67.11 23.93
N THR A 153 -21.41 -68.07 23.60
CA THR A 153 -19.98 -67.86 23.31
C THR A 153 -19.69 -67.24 21.94
N GLU A 154 -20.57 -67.39 20.94
CA GLU A 154 -20.32 -66.84 19.59
C GLU A 154 -20.75 -65.36 19.46
N ALA A 155 -21.77 -64.94 20.21
CA ALA A 155 -22.23 -63.55 20.20
C ALA A 155 -21.22 -62.60 20.86
N GLU A 156 -20.59 -63.03 21.95
CA GLU A 156 -19.56 -62.25 22.65
C GLU A 156 -18.29 -62.08 21.79
N ALA A 157 -17.91 -63.09 21.01
CA ALA A 157 -16.76 -63.01 20.10
C ALA A 157 -16.99 -61.99 18.97
N LEU A 158 -18.22 -61.85 18.49
CA LEU A 158 -18.57 -60.89 17.46
C LEU A 158 -18.57 -59.44 17.98
N GLU A 159 -19.07 -59.21 19.19
CA GLU A 159 -19.01 -57.91 19.85
C GLU A 159 -17.56 -57.48 20.12
N ILE A 160 -16.71 -58.38 20.63
CA ILE A 160 -15.30 -58.10 20.89
C ILE A 160 -14.55 -57.79 19.59
N GLY A 161 -14.84 -58.52 18.51
CA GLY A 161 -14.24 -58.27 17.19
C GLY A 161 -14.62 -56.90 16.60
N ALA A 162 -15.89 -56.51 16.73
CA ALA A 162 -16.37 -55.20 16.29
C ALA A 162 -15.75 -54.05 17.10
N ILE A 163 -15.65 -54.20 18.42
CA ILE A 163 -15.00 -53.22 19.31
C ILE A 163 -13.50 -53.09 18.97
N ALA A 164 -12.80 -54.21 18.75
CA ALA A 164 -11.37 -54.21 18.44
C ALA A 164 -11.05 -53.55 17.08
N LEU A 165 -11.83 -53.81 16.04
CA LEU A 165 -11.65 -53.21 14.71
C LEU A 165 -11.81 -51.68 14.77
N VAL A 166 -12.70 -51.21 15.63
CA VAL A 166 -12.99 -49.78 15.77
C VAL A 166 -12.00 -49.07 16.66
N LEU A 167 -11.60 -49.67 17.78
CA LEU A 167 -10.49 -49.14 18.57
C LEU A 167 -9.22 -49.05 17.73
N TRP A 168 -8.95 -50.04 16.87
CA TRP A 168 -7.83 -49.99 15.93
C TRP A 168 -7.96 -48.86 14.90
N SER A 169 -9.16 -48.66 14.36
CA SER A 169 -9.46 -47.58 13.40
C SER A 169 -9.31 -46.19 14.04
N CYS A 170 -9.82 -46.01 15.27
CA CYS A 170 -9.69 -44.77 16.04
C CYS A 170 -8.24 -44.49 16.45
N LEU A 171 -7.49 -45.50 16.90
CA LEU A 171 -6.07 -45.36 17.26
C LEU A 171 -5.21 -45.03 16.03
N SER A 172 -5.46 -45.69 14.90
CA SER A 172 -4.79 -45.40 13.63
C SER A 172 -5.06 -43.96 13.19
N PHE A 173 -6.28 -43.45 13.36
CA PHE A 173 -6.66 -42.09 12.98
C PHE A 173 -6.09 -41.02 13.93
N SER A 174 -6.06 -41.27 15.24
CA SER A 174 -5.47 -40.35 16.22
C SER A 174 -3.98 -40.08 15.94
N ARG A 175 -3.25 -41.05 15.39
CA ARG A 175 -1.87 -40.88 14.93
C ARG A 175 -1.73 -40.01 13.67
N VAL A 176 -2.78 -39.93 12.84
CA VAL A 176 -2.79 -39.07 11.64
C VAL A 176 -2.98 -37.60 12.00
N ALA A 177 -3.82 -37.32 12.99
CA ALA A 177 -4.12 -35.94 13.41
C ALA A 177 -2.94 -35.25 14.14
N PHE A 178 -2.01 -36.01 14.71
CA PHE A 178 -0.93 -35.46 15.53
C PHE A 178 0.42 -35.30 14.80
N CYS A 179 0.60 -35.90 13.62
CA CYS A 179 1.87 -35.83 12.89
C CYS A 179 1.83 -34.74 11.81
N ASN A 180 2.11 -33.51 12.20
CA ASN A 180 2.32 -32.42 11.25
C ASN A 180 3.66 -32.60 10.51
N SER A 181 3.54 -32.76 9.20
CA SER A 181 4.45 -32.36 8.12
C SER A 181 5.62 -33.24 7.64
N VAL A 182 6.00 -34.36 8.26
CA VAL A 182 7.14 -35.17 7.71
C VAL A 182 6.84 -36.65 7.46
N THR A 183 5.77 -37.22 8.03
CA THR A 183 5.43 -38.66 7.93
C THR A 183 4.21 -38.98 7.06
N THR A 184 3.84 -38.12 6.12
CA THR A 184 2.67 -38.31 5.23
C THR A 184 2.76 -39.58 4.38
N GLY A 185 3.96 -40.03 4.01
CA GLY A 185 4.18 -41.23 3.21
C GLY A 185 4.01 -42.56 3.98
N CYS A 186 4.37 -42.59 5.26
CA CYS A 186 4.19 -43.79 6.09
C CYS A 186 2.73 -43.93 6.53
N ILE A 187 2.07 -42.81 6.82
CA ILE A 187 0.67 -42.78 7.23
C ILE A 187 -0.26 -43.23 6.10
N THR A 188 -0.04 -42.76 4.86
CA THR A 188 -0.86 -43.17 3.71
C THR A 188 -0.78 -44.66 3.44
N ARG A 189 0.41 -45.27 3.50
CA ARG A 189 0.57 -46.73 3.36
C ARG A 189 -0.12 -47.50 4.48
N SER A 190 -0.10 -46.99 5.72
CA SER A 190 -0.80 -47.62 6.85
C SER A 190 -2.32 -47.54 6.70
N ILE A 191 -2.84 -46.43 6.18
CA ILE A 191 -4.27 -46.28 5.88
C ILE A 191 -4.68 -47.24 4.76
N ASP A 192 -3.93 -47.28 3.66
CA ASP A 192 -4.22 -48.17 2.53
C ASP A 192 -4.20 -49.65 2.98
N LEU A 193 -3.24 -50.05 3.82
CA LEU A 193 -3.20 -51.39 4.41
C LEU A 193 -4.41 -51.68 5.31
N SER A 194 -4.82 -50.70 6.14
CA SER A 194 -5.98 -50.85 7.04
C SER A 194 -7.29 -50.97 6.26
N ILE A 195 -7.44 -50.22 5.16
CA ILE A 195 -8.59 -50.32 4.26
C ILE A 195 -8.63 -51.70 3.62
N CYS A 196 -7.49 -52.21 3.13
CA CYS A 196 -7.41 -53.56 2.56
C CYS A 196 -7.83 -54.62 3.58
N VAL A 197 -7.28 -54.58 4.79
CA VAL A 197 -7.62 -55.53 5.86
C VAL A 197 -9.11 -55.44 6.22
N GLY A 198 -9.64 -54.23 6.42
CA GLY A 198 -11.06 -54.02 6.71
C GLY A 198 -11.99 -54.53 5.60
N PHE A 199 -11.61 -54.35 4.33
CA PHE A 199 -12.35 -54.87 3.19
C PHE A 199 -12.39 -56.40 3.18
N PHE A 200 -11.25 -57.06 3.40
CA PHE A 200 -11.21 -58.53 3.46
C PHE A 200 -12.01 -59.09 4.65
N SER A 201 -11.92 -58.44 5.81
CA SER A 201 -12.75 -58.80 6.98
C SER A 201 -14.25 -58.65 6.69
N PHE A 202 -14.65 -57.57 6.00
CA PHE A 202 -16.04 -57.34 5.61
C PHE A 202 -16.56 -58.40 4.62
N VAL A 203 -15.74 -58.79 3.63
CA VAL A 203 -16.06 -59.88 2.69
C VAL A 203 -16.25 -61.19 3.44
N ALA A 204 -15.31 -61.54 4.33
CA ALA A 204 -15.39 -62.77 5.12
C ALA A 204 -16.65 -62.81 6.00
N PHE A 205 -16.96 -61.69 6.67
CA PHE A 205 -18.17 -61.55 7.48
C PHE A 205 -19.45 -61.69 6.64
N THR A 206 -19.48 -61.11 5.44
CA THR A 206 -20.60 -61.24 4.50
C THR A 206 -20.82 -62.69 4.09
N VAL A 207 -19.74 -63.40 3.74
CA VAL A 207 -19.79 -64.81 3.36
C VAL A 207 -20.33 -65.63 4.52
N HIS A 208 -19.85 -65.37 5.74
CA HIS A 208 -20.33 -66.04 6.94
C HIS A 208 -21.83 -65.82 7.17
N LEU A 209 -22.32 -64.57 7.13
CA LEU A 209 -23.75 -64.25 7.24
C LEU A 209 -24.60 -64.92 6.14
N ALA A 210 -24.07 -64.98 4.91
CA ALA A 210 -24.76 -65.66 3.81
C ALA A 210 -24.87 -67.17 4.04
N MET A 211 -23.81 -67.81 4.58
CA MET A 211 -23.83 -69.24 4.94
C MET A 211 -24.80 -69.55 6.08
N LEU A 212 -25.01 -68.61 7.01
CA LEU A 212 -26.00 -68.72 8.08
C LEU A 212 -27.44 -68.44 7.61
N GLY A 213 -27.65 -68.17 6.31
CA GLY A 213 -28.98 -67.95 5.71
C GLY A 213 -29.44 -66.49 5.69
N PHE A 214 -28.63 -65.55 6.20
CA PHE A 214 -28.96 -64.12 6.29
C PHE A 214 -28.50 -63.30 5.07
N TRP A 215 -28.65 -63.85 3.86
CA TRP A 215 -28.15 -63.23 2.63
C TRP A 215 -28.76 -61.84 2.33
N GLN A 216 -29.96 -61.56 2.83
CA GLN A 216 -30.64 -60.26 2.67
C GLN A 216 -29.94 -59.14 3.46
N ILE A 217 -29.46 -59.44 4.67
CA ILE A 217 -28.69 -58.49 5.51
C ILE A 217 -27.36 -58.17 4.83
N SER A 218 -26.69 -59.19 4.29
CA SER A 218 -25.48 -59.03 3.48
C SER A 218 -25.70 -58.07 2.31
N LEU A 219 -26.82 -58.16 1.60
CA LEU A 219 -27.12 -57.33 0.44
C LEU A 219 -27.34 -55.84 0.81
N ILE A 220 -28.00 -55.58 1.94
CA ILE A 220 -28.19 -54.23 2.49
C ILE A 220 -26.85 -53.66 2.97
N MET A 221 -26.04 -54.46 3.68
CA MET A 221 -24.73 -54.05 4.16
C MET A 221 -23.77 -53.69 3.02
N TRP A 222 -23.74 -54.46 1.93
CA TRP A 222 -22.91 -54.11 0.76
C TRP A 222 -23.36 -52.82 0.09
N SER A 223 -24.66 -52.57 0.01
CA SER A 223 -25.19 -51.34 -0.58
C SER A 223 -24.77 -50.10 0.21
N LEU A 224 -24.85 -50.17 1.55
CA LEU A 224 -24.39 -49.10 2.43
C LEU A 224 -22.87 -48.93 2.41
N SER A 225 -22.12 -50.04 2.49
CA SER A 225 -20.65 -50.01 2.46
C SER A 225 -20.12 -49.50 1.11
N LEU A 226 -20.70 -49.90 -0.02
CA LEU A 226 -20.30 -49.39 -1.33
C LEU A 226 -20.67 -47.91 -1.51
N PHE A 227 -21.78 -47.45 -0.93
CA PHE A 227 -22.12 -46.03 -0.94
C PHE A 227 -21.15 -45.21 -0.08
N CYS A 228 -20.87 -45.65 1.15
CA CYS A 228 -19.91 -44.99 2.05
C CYS A 228 -18.48 -45.04 1.51
N CYS A 229 -17.96 -46.21 1.14
CA CYS A 229 -16.62 -46.37 0.57
C CYS A 229 -16.51 -45.69 -0.79
N GLY A 230 -17.52 -45.75 -1.65
CA GLY A 230 -17.56 -45.06 -2.92
C GLY A 230 -17.45 -43.54 -2.75
N SER A 231 -18.16 -42.97 -1.77
CA SER A 231 -18.08 -41.52 -1.48
C SER A 231 -16.72 -41.09 -0.92
N LEU A 232 -16.09 -41.93 -0.08
CA LEU A 232 -14.76 -41.67 0.50
C LEU A 232 -13.64 -41.86 -0.52
N LEU A 233 -13.68 -42.95 -1.30
CA LEU A 233 -12.76 -43.20 -2.39
C LEU A 233 -12.91 -42.14 -3.47
N TRP A 234 -14.12 -41.70 -3.81
CA TRP A 234 -14.33 -40.60 -4.77
C TRP A 234 -13.72 -39.29 -4.28
N ARG A 235 -13.88 -38.94 -2.99
CA ARG A 235 -13.24 -37.75 -2.40
C ARG A 235 -11.72 -37.89 -2.34
N GLY A 236 -11.20 -39.05 -1.92
CA GLY A 236 -9.76 -39.32 -1.89
C GLY A 236 -9.12 -39.36 -3.27
N TRP A 237 -9.82 -39.91 -4.26
CA TRP A 237 -9.37 -40.00 -5.66
C TRP A 237 -9.40 -38.62 -6.34
N ARG A 238 -10.45 -37.82 -6.14
CA ARG A 238 -10.45 -36.40 -6.56
C ARG A 238 -9.36 -35.58 -5.87
N GLY A 239 -9.05 -35.88 -4.61
CA GLY A 239 -7.95 -35.26 -3.88
C GLY A 239 -6.58 -35.61 -4.47
N ARG A 240 -6.32 -36.91 -4.72
CA ARG A 240 -5.05 -37.40 -5.29
C ARG A 240 -4.82 -36.94 -6.72
N PHE A 241 -5.86 -36.83 -7.56
CA PHE A 241 -5.70 -36.38 -8.96
C PHE A 241 -5.52 -34.86 -9.13
N LYS A 242 -5.81 -34.05 -8.10
CA LYS A 242 -5.47 -32.61 -8.12
C LYS A 242 -4.04 -32.32 -7.64
N VAL A 243 -3.38 -33.28 -6.99
CA VAL A 243 -1.98 -33.14 -6.57
C VAL A 243 -1.11 -33.88 -7.59
N GLY A 244 -0.83 -33.22 -8.71
CA GLY A 244 0.12 -33.74 -9.69
C GLY A 244 1.50 -33.97 -9.06
N PRO A 245 2.26 -34.99 -9.49
CA PRO A 245 3.58 -35.36 -8.93
C PRO A 245 4.68 -34.29 -9.09
N SER A 246 4.36 -33.12 -9.63
CA SER A 246 5.27 -31.99 -9.85
C SER A 246 5.19 -30.86 -8.82
N ASN A 247 4.31 -30.91 -7.81
CA ASN A 247 4.13 -29.81 -6.83
C ASN A 247 4.67 -30.11 -5.42
N VAL A 248 5.71 -30.93 -5.29
CA VAL A 248 6.52 -31.01 -4.05
C VAL A 248 7.64 -29.96 -4.13
N LEU A 249 7.25 -28.70 -4.35
CA LEU A 249 8.08 -27.53 -4.06
C LEU A 249 7.75 -27.06 -2.63
N PRO A 250 8.75 -26.56 -1.89
CA PRO A 250 8.74 -26.51 -0.43
C PRO A 250 7.66 -25.55 0.10
N PRO A 251 7.26 -25.67 1.39
CA PRO A 251 6.29 -24.80 2.08
C PRO A 251 6.52 -23.28 1.94
N ILE A 252 7.67 -22.87 1.41
CA ILE A 252 8.06 -21.48 1.15
C ILE A 252 7.19 -20.84 0.06
N GLN A 253 6.87 -21.52 -1.05
CA GLN A 253 6.10 -20.90 -2.16
C GLN A 253 4.64 -20.58 -1.78
N ASN A 254 4.02 -21.41 -0.93
CA ASN A 254 2.67 -21.13 -0.43
C ASN A 254 2.65 -19.98 0.58
N GLY A 255 3.75 -19.78 1.31
CA GLY A 255 3.94 -18.63 2.19
C GLY A 255 3.97 -17.32 1.41
N GLU A 256 4.80 -17.25 0.37
CA GLU A 256 4.95 -16.04 -0.46
C GLU A 256 3.64 -15.66 -1.18
N ARG A 257 2.90 -16.65 -1.72
CA ARG A 257 1.59 -16.39 -2.32
C ARG A 257 0.59 -15.85 -1.30
N THR A 258 0.51 -16.46 -0.12
CA THR A 258 -0.41 -16.01 0.95
C THR A 258 -0.03 -14.60 1.42
N TRP A 259 1.27 -14.32 1.53
CA TRP A 259 1.80 -13.01 1.87
C TRP A 259 1.44 -11.96 0.81
N ASN A 260 1.60 -12.28 -0.47
CA ASN A 260 1.23 -11.38 -1.57
C ASN A 260 -0.28 -11.13 -1.62
N GLU A 261 -1.12 -12.15 -1.42
CA GLU A 261 -2.58 -11.99 -1.34
C GLU A 261 -3.01 -11.15 -0.14
N ALA A 262 -2.38 -11.32 1.02
CA ALA A 262 -2.61 -10.49 2.20
C ALA A 262 -2.13 -9.05 1.99
N ARG A 263 -0.95 -8.88 1.38
CA ARG A 263 -0.42 -7.56 1.00
C ARG A 263 -1.37 -6.85 0.04
N GLN A 264 -1.85 -7.52 -1.00
CA GLN A 264 -2.83 -6.93 -1.92
C GLN A 264 -4.13 -6.54 -1.21
N GLU A 265 -4.63 -7.38 -0.30
CA GLU A 265 -5.81 -7.05 0.51
C GLU A 265 -5.59 -5.84 1.42
N VAL A 266 -4.42 -5.75 2.07
CA VAL A 266 -4.07 -4.58 2.89
C VAL A 266 -3.89 -3.35 2.04
N LEU A 267 -3.23 -3.43 0.87
CA LEU A 267 -3.13 -2.30 -0.06
C LEU A 267 -4.52 -1.85 -0.53
N GLN A 268 -5.41 -2.80 -0.83
CA GLN A 268 -6.81 -2.50 -1.17
C GLN A 268 -7.57 -1.84 -0.02
N ARG A 269 -7.26 -2.16 1.24
CA ARG A 269 -7.89 -1.54 2.41
C ARG A 269 -7.26 -0.22 2.81
N THR A 270 -5.95 -0.06 2.63
CA THR A 270 -5.16 1.06 3.16
C THR A 270 -5.03 2.17 2.15
N ILE A 271 -4.68 1.84 0.91
CA ILE A 271 -4.38 2.81 -0.14
C ILE A 271 -5.65 3.23 -0.87
N VAL A 272 -6.57 2.31 -1.16
CA VAL A 272 -7.84 2.68 -1.80
C VAL A 272 -8.64 3.55 -0.86
N PHE A 273 -9.01 4.72 -1.36
CA PHE A 273 -9.88 5.62 -0.64
C PHE A 273 -10.95 6.12 -1.60
N GLU A 274 -12.19 5.71 -1.36
CA GLU A 274 -13.33 6.10 -2.21
C GLU A 274 -14.01 7.39 -1.74
N GLY A 275 -13.47 8.04 -0.71
CA GLY A 275 -14.12 9.14 0.01
C GLY A 275 -15.09 8.66 1.08
N SER A 276 -15.29 9.49 2.11
CA SER A 276 -16.29 9.31 3.16
C SER A 276 -16.87 10.67 3.50
N VAL A 277 -18.02 10.97 2.91
CA VAL A 277 -18.74 12.23 3.12
C VAL A 277 -19.70 12.07 4.30
N LEU A 278 -19.44 12.84 5.36
CA LEU A 278 -20.19 12.80 6.60
C LEU A 278 -21.38 13.77 6.55
N GLU A 279 -22.47 13.39 7.20
CA GLU A 279 -23.68 14.20 7.29
C GLU A 279 -23.49 15.39 8.23
N GLY A 280 -24.12 16.52 7.88
CA GLY A 280 -24.21 17.70 8.75
C GLY A 280 -23.95 19.01 8.01
N PRO A 281 -24.84 20.01 8.14
CA PRO A 281 -24.64 21.32 7.52
C PRO A 281 -23.44 22.05 8.13
N GLY A 282 -22.68 22.74 7.28
CA GLY A 282 -21.49 23.49 7.67
C GLY A 282 -20.29 22.64 8.08
N ARG A 283 -20.37 21.30 8.00
CA ARG A 283 -19.23 20.45 8.32
C ARG A 283 -18.13 20.61 7.26
N PRO A 284 -16.85 20.79 7.65
CA PRO A 284 -15.74 20.81 6.70
C PRO A 284 -15.64 19.49 5.93
N CYS A 285 -15.54 19.56 4.61
CA CYS A 285 -15.34 18.41 3.73
C CYS A 285 -14.16 18.66 2.79
N VAL A 286 -13.11 17.85 2.92
CA VAL A 286 -11.93 17.94 2.05
C VAL A 286 -12.29 17.45 0.65
N CYS A 287 -12.38 18.36 -0.31
CA CYS A 287 -12.80 18.06 -1.68
C CYS A 287 -11.64 17.89 -2.65
N SER A 288 -10.48 18.48 -2.37
CA SER A 288 -9.27 18.34 -3.20
C SER A 288 -8.03 18.30 -2.31
N TRP A 289 -7.12 17.37 -2.60
CA TRP A 289 -5.91 17.16 -1.81
C TRP A 289 -4.66 16.98 -2.68
N PRO A 290 -3.52 17.60 -2.30
CA PRO A 290 -2.28 17.47 -3.04
C PRO A 290 -1.56 16.16 -2.75
N GLY A 291 -1.48 15.29 -3.77
CA GLY A 291 -0.84 13.98 -3.67
C GLY A 291 0.66 13.98 -3.31
N LYS A 292 1.36 15.13 -3.38
CA LYS A 292 2.77 15.23 -2.98
C LYS A 292 2.99 15.09 -1.46
N TYR A 293 1.95 15.32 -0.65
CA TYR A 293 2.00 15.24 0.82
C TYR A 293 1.54 13.86 1.32
N GLU A 294 2.26 12.80 0.95
CA GLU A 294 1.91 11.40 1.27
C GLU A 294 1.59 11.17 2.75
N GLY A 295 2.48 11.57 3.67
CA GLY A 295 2.22 11.35 5.09
C GLY A 295 1.08 12.20 5.67
N ALA A 296 0.69 13.29 5.00
CA ALA A 296 -0.47 14.09 5.39
C ALA A 296 -1.78 13.49 4.84
N TRP A 297 -1.70 12.90 3.65
CA TRP A 297 -2.76 12.10 3.04
C TRP A 297 -3.13 10.90 3.91
N ASP A 298 -2.15 10.16 4.42
CA ASP A 298 -2.41 9.02 5.32
C ASP A 298 -3.21 9.44 6.57
N ALA A 299 -2.85 10.58 7.16
CA ALA A 299 -3.55 11.13 8.33
C ALA A 299 -4.98 11.57 7.99
N LEU A 300 -5.20 12.15 6.82
CA LEU A 300 -6.53 12.49 6.31
C LEU A 300 -7.39 11.23 6.13
N VAL A 301 -6.87 10.20 5.47
CA VAL A 301 -7.58 8.94 5.21
C VAL A 301 -7.93 8.22 6.51
N ALA A 302 -6.98 8.11 7.46
CA ALA A 302 -7.22 7.50 8.76
C ALA A 302 -8.33 8.24 9.52
N SER A 303 -8.23 9.57 9.65
CA SER A 303 -9.23 10.39 10.33
C SER A 303 -10.62 10.30 9.66
N SER A 304 -10.65 10.13 8.33
CA SER A 304 -11.91 9.99 7.59
C SER A 304 -12.57 8.64 7.78
N ARG A 305 -11.78 7.55 7.82
CA ARG A 305 -12.27 6.20 8.15
C ARG A 305 -12.81 6.10 9.58
N GLU A 306 -12.24 6.86 10.50
CA GLU A 306 -12.72 7.00 11.88
C GLU A 306 -13.95 7.90 12.02
N GLY A 307 -14.46 8.50 10.93
CA GLY A 307 -15.63 9.39 10.95
C GLY A 307 -15.35 10.76 11.58
N GLN A 308 -14.08 11.12 11.79
CA GLN A 308 -13.70 12.44 12.33
C GLN A 308 -13.71 13.50 11.23
N VAL A 309 -13.23 13.14 10.03
CA VAL A 309 -13.06 14.07 8.90
C VAL A 309 -13.95 13.66 7.72
N SER A 310 -14.71 14.61 7.19
CA SER A 310 -15.43 14.40 5.92
C SER A 310 -14.45 14.63 4.76
N ALA A 311 -14.41 13.69 3.81
CA ALA A 311 -13.50 13.77 2.68
C ALA A 311 -14.17 13.22 1.41
N ALA A 312 -14.23 14.03 0.36
CA ALA A 312 -14.77 13.64 -0.94
C ALA A 312 -13.69 13.15 -1.92
N VAL A 313 -12.41 13.40 -1.61
CA VAL A 313 -11.26 12.96 -2.40
C VAL A 313 -11.24 11.45 -2.62
N VAL A 314 -10.80 11.04 -3.80
CA VAL A 314 -10.76 9.64 -4.23
C VAL A 314 -9.37 9.27 -4.70
N PHE A 315 -8.86 8.12 -4.25
CA PHE A 315 -7.60 7.54 -4.72
C PHE A 315 -7.77 6.06 -5.03
N LEU A 316 -7.62 5.72 -6.32
CA LEU A 316 -7.74 4.35 -6.84
C LEU A 316 -6.37 3.96 -7.45
N PRO A 317 -5.46 3.34 -6.68
CA PRO A 317 -4.15 2.94 -7.19
C PRO A 317 -4.23 1.81 -8.22
N ASP A 318 -3.09 1.52 -8.84
CA ASP A 318 -2.89 0.34 -9.70
C ASP A 318 -3.22 -0.98 -8.97
N GLY A 319 -3.73 -1.96 -9.71
CA GLY A 319 -4.16 -3.26 -9.19
C GLY A 319 -5.55 -3.28 -8.55
N THR A 320 -6.24 -2.13 -8.48
CA THR A 320 -7.60 -2.07 -7.96
C THR A 320 -8.62 -2.48 -9.01
N ALA A 321 -9.80 -2.92 -8.56
CA ALA A 321 -10.87 -3.35 -9.48
C ALA A 321 -11.35 -2.26 -10.43
N ASP A 322 -11.09 -0.98 -10.13
CA ASP A 322 -11.50 0.19 -10.92
C ASP A 322 -10.35 0.82 -11.71
N PHE A 323 -9.12 0.33 -11.58
CA PHE A 323 -7.99 0.79 -12.38
C PHE A 323 -8.22 0.50 -13.87
N GLY A 324 -7.95 1.47 -14.72
CA GLY A 324 -8.14 1.38 -16.17
C GLY A 324 -9.60 1.45 -16.62
N LYS A 325 -10.56 1.68 -15.71
CA LYS A 325 -11.97 1.88 -16.09
C LYS A 325 -12.24 3.32 -16.50
N HIS A 326 -12.97 3.46 -17.60
CA HIS A 326 -13.39 4.73 -18.18
C HIS A 326 -14.90 4.88 -18.04
N ASP A 327 -15.34 6.01 -17.47
CA ASP A 327 -16.75 6.33 -17.37
C ASP A 327 -17.17 7.31 -18.45
N PRO A 328 -18.32 7.09 -19.12
CA PRO A 328 -18.83 8.02 -20.12
C PRO A 328 -19.20 9.35 -19.48
N ILE A 329 -18.98 10.44 -20.22
CA ILE A 329 -19.42 11.76 -19.80
C ILE A 329 -20.96 11.84 -19.97
N PRO A 330 -21.73 12.21 -18.94
CA PRO A 330 -23.17 12.44 -19.10
C PRO A 330 -23.45 13.52 -20.15
N SER A 331 -24.40 13.28 -21.06
CA SER A 331 -24.71 14.20 -22.17
C SER A 331 -25.08 15.61 -21.70
N GLN A 332 -25.73 15.72 -20.54
CA GLN A 332 -26.10 16.99 -19.89
C GLN A 332 -24.91 17.88 -19.52
N GLU A 333 -23.69 17.34 -19.43
CA GLU A 333 -22.50 18.13 -19.13
C GLU A 333 -22.04 18.98 -20.32
N GLY A 334 -22.45 18.60 -21.55
CA GLY A 334 -22.12 19.34 -22.77
C GLY A 334 -20.61 19.41 -23.04
N LEU A 335 -19.86 18.38 -22.67
CA LEU A 335 -18.41 18.29 -22.85
C LEU A 335 -18.06 17.32 -23.98
N SER A 336 -16.96 17.58 -24.67
CA SER A 336 -16.41 16.67 -25.68
C SER A 336 -15.63 15.51 -25.05
N GLY A 337 -15.67 14.35 -25.71
CA GLY A 337 -14.91 13.15 -25.31
C GLY A 337 -15.83 11.96 -25.07
N GLN A 338 -15.26 10.75 -25.16
CA GLN A 338 -16.00 9.51 -24.86
C GLN A 338 -16.05 9.22 -23.36
N CYS A 339 -15.06 9.71 -22.60
CA CYS A 339 -14.96 9.56 -21.16
C CYS A 339 -14.31 10.80 -20.51
N TRP A 340 -14.34 10.87 -19.18
CA TRP A 340 -13.78 12.00 -18.42
C TRP A 340 -12.29 12.26 -18.64
N CYS A 341 -11.50 11.30 -19.15
CA CYS A 341 -10.09 11.54 -19.42
C CYS A 341 -9.85 12.72 -20.38
N THR A 342 -10.69 12.90 -21.40
CA THR A 342 -10.52 14.00 -22.38
C THR A 342 -10.59 15.39 -21.73
N PRO A 343 -11.66 15.78 -21.01
CA PRO A 343 -11.68 17.10 -20.37
C PRO A 343 -10.64 17.24 -19.25
N LEU A 344 -10.28 16.16 -18.55
CA LEU A 344 -9.32 16.21 -17.43
C LEU A 344 -7.87 16.33 -17.88
N TYR A 345 -7.49 15.51 -18.86
CA TYR A 345 -6.10 15.26 -19.22
C TYR A 345 -5.78 15.57 -20.68
N GLY A 346 -6.79 15.82 -21.51
CA GLY A 346 -6.67 16.05 -22.94
C GLY A 346 -6.73 14.78 -23.78
N GLU A 347 -6.47 13.62 -23.18
CA GLU A 347 -6.43 12.32 -23.84
C GLU A 347 -6.82 11.19 -22.88
N GLU A 348 -7.12 10.01 -23.42
CA GLU A 348 -7.42 8.81 -22.64
C GLU A 348 -6.18 8.32 -21.90
N LYS A 349 -6.30 8.07 -20.58
CA LYS A 349 -5.18 7.65 -19.74
C LYS A 349 -5.32 6.18 -19.33
N PRO A 350 -4.22 5.39 -19.30
CA PRO A 350 -4.29 3.95 -19.05
C PRO A 350 -4.80 3.57 -17.66
N TRP A 351 -4.72 4.48 -16.69
CA TRP A 351 -5.25 4.29 -15.34
C TRP A 351 -6.76 4.55 -15.23
N GLY A 352 -7.42 5.01 -16.28
CA GLY A 352 -8.86 5.26 -16.29
C GLY A 352 -9.28 6.59 -15.65
N CYS A 353 -10.59 6.85 -15.70
CA CYS A 353 -11.22 8.02 -15.09
C CYS A 353 -12.40 7.67 -14.17
N ARG A 354 -12.59 6.40 -13.81
CA ARG A 354 -13.64 5.96 -12.87
C ARG A 354 -13.59 6.68 -11.52
N TRP A 355 -12.40 7.02 -11.05
CA TRP A 355 -12.20 7.79 -9.80
C TRP A 355 -12.92 9.15 -9.84
N TRP A 356 -13.01 9.78 -11.02
CA TRP A 356 -13.63 11.09 -11.21
C TRP A 356 -15.14 11.05 -10.99
N SER A 357 -15.83 10.03 -11.51
CA SER A 357 -17.27 9.87 -11.27
C SER A 357 -17.58 9.62 -9.79
N LYS A 358 -16.74 8.84 -9.10
CA LYS A 358 -16.86 8.64 -7.65
C LYS A 358 -16.65 9.95 -6.90
N TRP A 359 -15.64 10.72 -7.29
CA TRP A 359 -15.37 12.03 -6.73
C TRP A 359 -16.55 13.00 -6.93
N ILE A 360 -17.09 13.11 -8.15
CA ILE A 360 -18.30 13.91 -8.42
C ILE A 360 -19.44 13.48 -7.50
N ALA A 361 -19.72 12.18 -7.39
CA ALA A 361 -20.79 11.67 -6.54
C ALA A 361 -20.61 12.07 -5.07
N ASN A 362 -19.36 12.06 -4.57
CA ASN A 362 -19.04 12.54 -3.23
C ASN A 362 -19.24 14.05 -3.10
N ILE A 363 -18.86 14.85 -4.10
CA ILE A 363 -19.11 16.30 -4.07
C ILE A 363 -20.60 16.60 -4.05
N GLU A 364 -21.39 15.98 -4.92
CA GLU A 364 -22.84 16.14 -4.95
C GLU A 364 -23.48 15.76 -3.61
N LYS A 365 -22.99 14.69 -2.97
CA LYS A 365 -23.40 14.30 -1.62
C LYS A 365 -23.03 15.34 -0.57
N ALA A 366 -21.83 15.90 -0.62
CA ALA A 366 -21.37 16.94 0.30
C ALA A 366 -22.18 18.24 0.16
N VAL A 367 -22.48 18.63 -1.08
CA VAL A 367 -23.34 19.79 -1.39
C VAL A 367 -24.77 19.55 -0.88
N ALA A 368 -25.33 18.36 -1.08
CA ALA A 368 -26.64 18.00 -0.56
C ALA A 368 -26.72 18.10 0.97
N TYR A 369 -25.64 17.74 1.66
CA TYR A 369 -25.52 17.91 3.12
C TYR A 369 -25.17 19.34 3.55
N ARG A 370 -24.99 20.28 2.63
CA ARG A 370 -24.56 21.66 2.88
C ARG A 370 -23.23 21.73 3.63
N ALA A 371 -22.32 20.82 3.32
CA ALA A 371 -20.96 20.83 3.85
C ALA A 371 -20.16 22.04 3.35
N GLU A 372 -19.15 22.48 4.10
CA GLU A 372 -18.19 23.48 3.66
C GLU A 372 -17.07 22.78 2.88
N LEU A 373 -17.00 22.97 1.57
CA LEU A 373 -15.99 22.33 0.73
C LEU A 373 -14.61 22.99 0.93
N HIS A 374 -13.58 22.21 1.22
CA HIS A 374 -12.20 22.69 1.42
C HIS A 374 -11.25 22.16 0.34
N VAL A 375 -10.57 23.07 -0.36
CA VAL A 375 -9.53 22.77 -1.36
C VAL A 375 -8.16 23.08 -0.75
N TYR A 376 -7.29 22.08 -0.66
CA TYR A 376 -5.93 22.26 -0.15
C TYR A 376 -4.92 22.51 -1.28
N PHE A 377 -4.18 23.60 -1.16
CA PHE A 377 -3.10 24.03 -2.05
C PHE A 377 -1.74 23.64 -1.47
N PHE A 378 -0.70 23.68 -2.30
CA PHE A 378 0.67 23.56 -1.82
C PHE A 378 1.03 24.73 -0.88
N GLU A 379 2.05 24.51 -0.06
CA GLU A 379 2.64 25.51 0.84
C GLU A 379 2.90 26.85 0.13
N ASP A 380 2.36 27.93 0.72
CA ASP A 380 2.44 29.30 0.21
C ASP A 380 1.87 29.48 -1.21
N ALA A 381 0.99 28.58 -1.66
CA ALA A 381 0.46 28.57 -3.02
C ALA A 381 -1.08 28.66 -3.10
N VAL A 382 -1.73 29.07 -2.01
CA VAL A 382 -3.17 29.37 -1.98
C VAL A 382 -3.54 30.35 -3.10
N GLY A 383 -4.58 30.02 -3.86
CA GLY A 383 -5.06 30.80 -5.00
C GLY A 383 -4.22 30.66 -6.28
N ARG A 384 -3.08 29.96 -6.25
CA ARG A 384 -2.19 29.77 -7.42
C ARG A 384 -2.41 28.40 -8.08
N GLY A 385 -2.00 28.27 -9.34
CA GLY A 385 -2.01 26.99 -10.03
C GLY A 385 -3.38 26.55 -10.54
N LYS A 386 -4.39 27.41 -10.59
CA LYS A 386 -5.67 27.08 -11.25
C LYS A 386 -5.52 27.07 -12.77
N VAL A 387 -6.32 26.26 -13.45
CA VAL A 387 -6.48 26.32 -14.91
C VAL A 387 -7.47 27.43 -15.26
N GLN A 388 -7.47 27.89 -16.51
CA GLN A 388 -8.36 28.98 -16.92
C GLN A 388 -9.85 28.61 -16.80
N SER A 389 -10.20 27.36 -17.15
CA SER A 389 -11.54 26.82 -17.01
C SER A 389 -11.51 25.29 -17.08
N PHE A 390 -12.62 24.63 -16.71
CA PHE A 390 -12.70 23.18 -16.87
C PHE A 390 -12.57 22.73 -18.34
N GLY A 391 -12.99 23.57 -19.31
CA GLY A 391 -12.86 23.27 -20.74
C GLY A 391 -11.43 23.34 -21.25
N THR A 392 -10.53 24.06 -20.58
CA THR A 392 -9.11 24.17 -20.96
C THR A 392 -8.22 23.22 -20.17
N ALA A 393 -8.73 22.59 -19.10
CA ALA A 393 -7.97 21.76 -18.17
C ALA A 393 -7.15 20.67 -18.89
N GLY A 394 -7.78 19.92 -19.82
CA GLY A 394 -7.12 18.88 -20.60
C GLY A 394 -6.01 19.39 -21.52
N VAL A 395 -6.23 20.50 -22.24
CA VAL A 395 -5.21 21.09 -23.12
C VAL A 395 -4.02 21.63 -22.32
N GLU A 396 -4.30 22.31 -21.21
CA GLU A 396 -3.25 22.78 -20.30
C GLU A 396 -2.50 21.60 -19.65
N ASN A 397 -3.17 20.47 -19.40
CA ASN A 397 -2.51 19.25 -18.92
C ASN A 397 -1.52 18.69 -19.95
N LEU A 398 -1.93 18.54 -21.21
CA LEU A 398 -1.03 18.09 -22.28
C LEU A 398 0.19 19.02 -22.42
N ARG A 399 0.00 20.35 -22.29
CA ARG A 399 1.12 21.30 -22.29
C ARG A 399 2.07 21.05 -21.12
N ARG A 400 1.55 20.85 -19.90
CA ARG A 400 2.37 20.52 -18.72
C ARG A 400 3.11 19.19 -18.89
N GLU A 401 2.47 18.16 -19.44
CA GLU A 401 3.09 16.87 -19.70
C GLU A 401 4.22 16.99 -20.74
N SER A 402 3.99 17.71 -21.84
CA SER A 402 5.04 17.99 -22.84
C SER A 402 6.25 18.71 -22.22
N LEU A 403 6.02 19.69 -21.36
CA LEU A 403 7.11 20.37 -20.63
C LEU A 403 7.80 19.45 -19.63
N ASN A 404 7.07 18.56 -18.95
CA ASN A 404 7.68 17.55 -18.09
C ASN A 404 8.53 16.54 -18.88
N ASP A 405 8.18 16.23 -20.12
CA ASP A 405 9.03 15.41 -20.98
C ASP A 405 10.32 16.15 -21.38
N GLN A 406 10.25 17.46 -21.66
CA GLN A 406 11.44 18.28 -21.86
C GLN A 406 12.37 18.29 -20.63
N ARG A 407 11.84 18.09 -19.42
CA ARG A 407 12.67 17.92 -18.21
C ARG A 407 13.63 16.72 -18.33
N LYS A 408 13.19 15.63 -18.95
CA LYS A 408 14.03 14.45 -19.21
C LYS A 408 15.15 14.77 -20.20
N GLU A 409 14.88 15.63 -21.18
CA GLU A 409 15.89 16.12 -22.13
C GLU A 409 16.88 17.06 -21.46
N PHE A 410 16.39 17.98 -20.62
CA PHE A 410 17.21 18.88 -19.82
C PHE A 410 18.20 18.09 -18.95
N MET A 411 17.76 17.02 -18.28
CA MET A 411 18.64 16.16 -17.48
C MET A 411 19.74 15.45 -18.30
N LYS A 412 19.57 15.31 -19.62
CA LYS A 412 20.60 14.76 -20.53
C LYS A 412 21.47 15.85 -21.16
N SER A 413 21.17 17.13 -20.93
CA SER A 413 21.87 18.24 -21.55
C SER A 413 23.27 18.46 -20.96
N LYS A 414 24.18 19.01 -21.78
CA LYS A 414 25.51 19.46 -21.31
C LYS A 414 25.43 20.52 -20.21
N GLN A 415 24.34 21.31 -20.19
CA GLN A 415 24.14 22.30 -19.14
C GLN A 415 23.90 21.63 -17.79
N PHE A 416 23.02 20.63 -17.73
CA PHE A 416 22.79 19.88 -16.50
C PHE A 416 24.05 19.13 -16.04
N GLU A 417 24.81 18.54 -16.97
CA GLU A 417 26.10 17.88 -16.67
C GLU A 417 27.13 18.86 -16.07
N ARG A 418 27.13 20.14 -16.47
CA ARG A 418 27.98 21.16 -15.84
C ARG A 418 27.56 21.40 -14.38
N HIS A 419 26.27 21.40 -14.07
CA HIS A 419 25.80 21.54 -12.68
C HIS A 419 26.14 20.31 -11.83
N LEU A 420 26.03 19.10 -12.39
CA LEU A 420 26.50 17.88 -11.73
C LEU A 420 27.99 17.98 -11.37
N ARG A 421 28.84 18.29 -12.35
CA ARG A 421 30.29 18.50 -12.12
C ARG A 421 30.60 19.63 -11.15
N ALA A 422 29.73 20.64 -11.08
CA ALA A 422 29.85 21.74 -10.13
C ALA A 422 29.45 21.34 -8.69
N GLY A 423 28.90 20.14 -8.45
CA GLY A 423 28.53 19.65 -7.11
C GLY A 423 27.04 19.59 -6.83
N LEU A 424 26.16 19.66 -7.84
CA LEU A 424 24.72 19.46 -7.64
C LEU A 424 24.38 18.11 -6.99
N GLU A 425 25.20 17.08 -7.22
CA GLU A 425 25.02 15.73 -6.65
C GLU A 425 25.16 15.65 -5.12
N GLU A 426 25.87 16.61 -4.52
CA GLU A 426 26.10 16.74 -3.08
C GLU A 426 24.92 17.41 -2.34
N VAL A 427 23.93 17.92 -3.08
CA VAL A 427 22.74 18.53 -2.49
C VAL A 427 21.84 17.43 -1.91
N LEU A 428 21.34 17.65 -0.70
CA LEU A 428 20.50 16.70 0.04
C LEU A 428 19.31 16.21 -0.80
N LYS A 429 19.17 14.88 -0.89
CA LYS A 429 18.14 14.20 -1.71
C LYS A 429 16.94 13.73 -0.90
N ASP A 430 17.05 13.69 0.42
CA ASP A 430 15.98 13.28 1.30
C ASP A 430 14.80 14.27 1.23
N PRO A 431 13.55 13.76 1.11
CA PRO A 431 12.37 14.60 0.96
C PRO A 431 11.92 15.20 2.30
N ARG A 432 11.38 16.42 2.24
CA ARG A 432 10.61 17.03 3.33
C ARG A 432 9.17 16.50 3.35
N HIS A 433 8.38 17.04 4.28
CA HIS A 433 6.95 16.76 4.44
C HIS A 433 6.11 17.02 3.18
N ASP A 434 6.58 17.87 2.26
CA ASP A 434 5.93 18.19 0.98
C ASP A 434 6.37 17.28 -0.18
N GLY A 435 7.19 16.26 0.12
CA GLY A 435 7.74 15.32 -0.85
C GLY A 435 8.93 15.85 -1.65
N SER A 436 9.27 17.14 -1.54
CA SER A 436 10.42 17.73 -2.23
C SER A 436 11.69 17.66 -1.39
N SER A 437 12.83 17.41 -2.03
CA SER A 437 14.17 17.56 -1.46
C SER A 437 14.86 18.82 -1.99
N ARG A 438 15.91 19.28 -1.30
CA ARG A 438 16.78 20.38 -1.80
C ARG A 438 17.28 20.11 -3.20
N TYR A 439 17.71 18.87 -3.46
CA TYR A 439 18.12 18.44 -4.79
C TYR A 439 16.99 18.62 -5.81
N SER A 440 15.78 18.12 -5.52
CA SER A 440 14.66 18.19 -6.46
C SER A 440 14.22 19.64 -6.77
N ARG A 441 14.24 20.54 -5.77
CA ARG A 441 13.91 21.96 -5.92
C ARG A 441 14.99 22.69 -6.71
N GLU A 442 16.25 22.38 -6.47
CA GLU A 442 17.36 22.95 -7.24
C GLU A 442 17.32 22.48 -8.70
N VAL A 443 17.10 21.19 -8.96
CA VAL A 443 16.86 20.67 -10.31
C VAL A 443 15.68 21.38 -10.98
N ASN A 444 14.59 21.63 -10.25
CA ASN A 444 13.43 22.36 -10.77
C ASN A 444 13.80 23.80 -11.15
N ARG A 445 14.54 24.52 -10.30
CA ARG A 445 15.01 25.89 -10.57
C ARG A 445 15.90 25.95 -11.82
N LEU A 446 16.83 25.00 -11.96
CA LEU A 446 17.70 24.91 -13.14
C LEU A 446 16.90 24.60 -14.41
N PHE A 447 15.90 23.71 -14.31
CA PHE A 447 15.01 23.38 -15.42
C PHE A 447 14.18 24.60 -15.85
N LEU A 448 13.56 25.32 -14.92
CA LEU A 448 12.82 26.55 -15.21
C LEU A 448 13.71 27.60 -15.88
N ALA A 449 14.95 27.77 -15.41
CA ALA A 449 15.91 28.69 -16.02
C ALA A 449 16.35 28.27 -17.44
N TRP A 450 16.31 26.97 -17.76
CA TRP A 450 16.63 26.44 -19.08
C TRP A 450 15.48 26.61 -20.09
N LEU A 451 14.23 26.62 -19.63
CA LEU A 451 13.06 26.78 -20.48
C LEU A 451 12.97 28.16 -21.14
N PRO A 452 12.35 28.25 -22.33
CA PRO A 452 11.90 29.50 -22.92
C PRO A 452 11.00 30.29 -21.95
N GLN A 453 11.04 31.62 -22.03
CA GLN A 453 10.33 32.50 -21.09
C GLN A 453 8.84 32.18 -20.97
N GLY A 454 8.12 32.01 -22.09
CA GLY A 454 6.68 31.75 -22.06
C GLY A 454 6.28 30.38 -21.49
N ASP A 455 7.19 29.39 -21.53
CA ASP A 455 6.96 28.08 -20.92
C ASP A 455 7.31 28.07 -19.44
N ARG A 456 8.34 28.83 -19.05
CA ARG A 456 8.67 29.10 -17.66
C ARG A 456 7.51 29.80 -16.94
N GLU A 457 7.03 30.90 -17.50
CA GLU A 457 5.89 31.66 -16.95
C GLU A 457 4.65 30.78 -16.83
N PHE A 458 4.37 29.94 -17.83
CA PHE A 458 3.27 28.99 -17.79
C PHE A 458 3.39 27.97 -16.65
N LEU A 459 4.59 27.41 -16.41
CA LEU A 459 4.81 26.48 -15.31
C LEU A 459 4.74 27.15 -13.93
N GLU A 460 5.31 28.35 -13.80
CA GLU A 460 5.28 29.13 -12.56
C GLU A 460 3.85 29.51 -12.16
N VAL A 461 3.03 29.98 -13.11
CA VAL A 461 1.59 30.25 -12.88
C VAL A 461 0.81 28.97 -12.59
N SER A 462 1.25 27.84 -13.17
CA SER A 462 0.69 26.52 -12.92
C SER A 462 1.11 25.92 -11.57
N GLU A 463 1.97 26.55 -10.78
CA GLU A 463 2.35 26.00 -9.48
C GLU A 463 1.26 26.26 -8.42
N GLY A 464 0.96 25.26 -7.58
CA GLY A 464 0.06 25.39 -6.42
C GLY A 464 -0.99 24.28 -6.26
N LEU A 465 -1.34 23.62 -7.37
CA LEU A 465 -2.24 22.47 -7.40
C LEU A 465 -1.62 21.32 -8.22
N GLY A 466 -1.87 20.08 -7.81
CA GLY A 466 -1.56 18.89 -8.60
C GLY A 466 -2.39 18.80 -9.88
N ASN A 467 -1.94 18.02 -10.87
CA ASN A 467 -2.59 17.95 -12.19
C ASN A 467 -4.08 17.59 -12.12
N SER A 468 -4.46 16.56 -11.36
CA SER A 468 -5.88 16.21 -11.17
C SER A 468 -6.64 17.29 -10.40
N GLN A 469 -6.02 17.88 -9.36
CA GLN A 469 -6.65 18.91 -8.53
C GLN A 469 -7.05 20.16 -9.33
N LYS A 470 -6.24 20.53 -10.33
CA LYS A 470 -6.57 21.64 -11.23
C LYS A 470 -7.93 21.46 -11.89
N ALA A 471 -8.22 20.25 -12.35
CA ALA A 471 -9.49 19.92 -12.96
C ALA A 471 -10.62 19.83 -11.92
N GLU A 472 -10.35 19.27 -10.72
CA GLU A 472 -11.29 19.27 -9.59
C GLU A 472 -11.77 20.69 -9.26
N VAL A 473 -10.83 21.62 -9.05
CA VAL A 473 -11.12 23.01 -8.72
C VAL A 473 -11.89 23.70 -9.84
N ALA A 474 -11.45 23.54 -11.09
CA ALA A 474 -12.13 24.14 -12.23
C ALA A 474 -13.55 23.56 -12.45
N TRP A 475 -13.79 22.31 -12.06
CA TRP A 475 -15.12 21.70 -12.07
C TRP A 475 -16.02 22.29 -10.99
N LEU A 476 -15.51 22.49 -9.76
CA LEU A 476 -16.25 23.15 -8.69
C LEU A 476 -16.68 24.57 -9.11
N GLU A 477 -15.76 25.32 -9.74
CA GLU A 477 -16.04 26.65 -10.28
C GLU A 477 -17.08 26.61 -11.41
N ARG A 478 -16.98 25.64 -12.34
CA ARG A 478 -17.97 25.44 -13.41
C ARG A 478 -19.37 25.16 -12.85
N LYS A 479 -19.48 24.38 -11.77
CA LYS A 479 -20.76 24.06 -11.13
C LYS A 479 -21.30 25.19 -10.23
N GLY A 480 -20.47 26.21 -9.95
CA GLY A 480 -20.82 27.29 -9.03
C GLY A 480 -20.85 26.85 -7.56
N TYR A 481 -20.11 25.79 -7.21
CA TYR A 481 -20.02 25.31 -5.83
C TYR A 481 -18.98 26.12 -5.06
N PRO A 482 -19.37 26.84 -3.99
CA PRO A 482 -18.41 27.60 -3.20
C PRO A 482 -17.48 26.66 -2.43
N TYR A 483 -16.21 27.03 -2.34
CA TYR A 483 -15.21 26.30 -1.56
C TYR A 483 -14.26 27.27 -0.86
N THR A 484 -13.67 26.82 0.24
CA THR A 484 -12.64 27.53 1.00
C THR A 484 -11.27 27.00 0.60
N GLU A 485 -10.38 27.91 0.19
CA GLU A 485 -8.99 27.58 -0.11
C GLU A 485 -8.19 27.48 1.20
N ARG A 486 -7.41 26.41 1.33
CA ARG A 486 -6.60 26.10 2.52
C ARG A 486 -5.18 25.75 2.11
N ASP A 487 -4.24 26.00 3.02
CA ASP A 487 -2.85 25.57 2.86
C ASP A 487 -2.62 24.25 3.61
N VAL A 488 -1.83 23.31 3.06
CA VAL A 488 -1.54 22.02 3.71
C VAL A 488 -0.84 22.18 5.06
N PRO A 489 0.18 23.04 5.23
CA PRO A 489 0.73 23.39 6.53
C PRO A 489 -0.32 23.68 7.62
N SER A 490 -1.45 24.31 7.27
CA SER A 490 -2.52 24.57 8.25
C SER A 490 -3.20 23.29 8.77
N TRP A 491 -3.31 22.26 7.92
CA TRP A 491 -3.78 20.93 8.32
C TRP A 491 -2.77 20.23 9.23
N LEU A 492 -1.49 20.28 8.84
CA LEU A 492 -0.40 19.67 9.59
C LEU A 492 -0.27 20.29 10.99
N ALA A 493 -0.41 21.61 11.10
CA ALA A 493 -0.38 22.32 12.37
C ALA A 493 -1.55 21.92 13.29
N ALA A 494 -2.78 21.83 12.75
CA ALA A 494 -3.96 21.45 13.53
C ALA A 494 -3.85 20.03 14.12
N LYS A 495 -3.30 19.07 13.35
CA LYS A 495 -3.05 17.72 13.87
C LYS A 495 -1.84 17.64 14.80
N GLY A 496 -0.81 18.45 14.57
CA GLY A 496 0.34 18.56 15.47
C GLY A 496 -0.04 18.99 16.89
N SER A 497 -1.10 19.80 17.06
CA SER A 497 -1.60 20.18 18.40
C SER A 497 -2.39 19.08 19.12
N GLU A 498 -3.02 18.14 18.40
CA GLU A 498 -3.74 17.00 19.01
C GLU A 498 -2.81 15.82 19.28
N VAL A 499 -1.82 15.63 18.41
CA VAL A 499 -0.83 14.56 18.49
C VAL A 499 0.41 15.07 19.23
N ASN A 500 0.25 15.40 20.52
CA ASN A 500 1.35 15.30 21.47
C ASN A 500 1.70 13.81 21.62
N LEU A 501 2.30 13.23 20.57
CA LEU A 501 3.18 12.09 20.73
C LEU A 501 4.31 12.61 21.59
N ALA A 502 4.19 12.42 22.91
CA ALA A 502 5.30 12.60 23.82
C ALA A 502 6.51 11.90 23.17
N PRO A 503 7.64 12.60 22.98
CA PRO A 503 8.82 11.97 22.42
C PRO A 503 9.07 10.68 23.21
N PRO A 504 9.36 9.54 22.55
CA PRO A 504 9.58 8.29 23.24
C PRO A 504 10.59 8.55 24.35
N ALA A 505 10.19 8.23 25.59
CA ALA A 505 11.00 8.49 26.76
C ALA A 505 12.41 7.97 26.48
N LEU A 506 13.39 8.88 26.44
CA LEU A 506 14.79 8.50 26.29
C LEU A 506 15.07 7.43 27.35
N PRO A 507 15.67 6.28 26.97
CA PRO A 507 16.00 5.27 27.95
C PRO A 507 16.83 5.91 29.05
N SER A 508 16.35 5.82 30.29
CA SER A 508 17.03 6.32 31.47
C SER A 508 18.45 5.74 31.48
N ALA A 509 19.43 6.63 31.42
CA ALA A 509 20.86 6.29 31.45
C ALA A 509 21.26 5.62 32.78
#